data_AF-A0A2V6CBW5-F1
#
_entry.id   AF-A0A2V6CBW5-F1
#
_cell.length_a   1.000
_cell.length_b   1.000
_cell.length_c   1.000
_cell.angle_alpha   90.00
_cell.angle_beta   90.00
_cell.angle_gamma   90.00
#
_symmetry.space_group_name_H-M   'P 1'
#
loop_
_entity.id
_entity.type
_entity.pdbx_description
1 polymer ?
#
loop_
_entity_poly.entity_id
_entity_poly.type
_entity_poly.pdbx_seq_one_letter_code
_entity_poly.pdbx_strand_id
1 'polypeptide(L)'
;MLRAQGGEVLCAVGKGDFNIRNASGAIVQDTKAEGIAAHTEFIDSLIPKLARSATLNALLDSYNPAVTGPANELVHLYEIREALAKHYGGDAEARRKLGIRWKGWKRLGYLANDASLKEGRHRGRHSELRHATVDELDEARKIARRLIEAFANQL
;
A
#
# COMPACT_ATOMS: atom_id res chain seq x y z
N MET A 1 13.45 -34.68 11.93
CA MET A 1 12.26 -34.46 11.06
C MET A 1 11.19 -33.80 11.91
N LEU A 2 10.92 -32.51 11.73
CA LEU A 2 9.78 -31.85 12.38
C LEU A 2 8.81 -31.35 11.32
N ARG A 3 7.58 -31.84 11.39
CA ARG A 3 6.40 -31.39 10.64
C ARG A 3 5.95 -30.03 11.19
N ALA A 4 5.60 -29.10 10.31
CA ALA A 4 4.88 -27.87 10.70
C ALA A 4 3.37 -28.16 10.70
N GLN A 5 2.73 -28.03 11.87
CA GLN A 5 1.28 -27.84 11.98
C GLN A 5 1.00 -26.34 12.07
N GLY A 6 -0.10 -25.92 11.46
CA GLY A 6 -0.48 -24.52 11.30
C GLY A 6 -0.68 -23.78 12.62
N GLY A 7 -0.42 -22.47 12.58
CA GLY A 7 -0.79 -21.53 13.61
C GLY A 7 -1.43 -20.31 12.96
N GLU A 8 -2.64 -19.98 13.36
CA GLU A 8 -3.20 -18.65 13.19
C GLU A 8 -2.38 -17.67 14.02
N VAL A 9 -2.02 -16.51 13.44
CA VAL A 9 -1.32 -15.44 14.15
C VAL A 9 -2.33 -14.34 14.45
N LEU A 10 -2.84 -14.33 15.68
CA LEU A 10 -3.49 -13.16 16.28
C LEU A 10 -2.39 -12.29 16.91
N CYS A 11 -1.93 -11.28 16.19
CA CYS A 11 -0.99 -10.31 16.74
C CYS A 11 -1.75 -9.22 17.52
N ALA A 12 -1.81 -9.38 18.85
CA ALA A 12 -2.04 -8.24 19.74
C ALA A 12 -0.83 -7.30 19.64
N VAL A 13 -1.06 -6.06 19.21
CA VAL A 13 0.00 -5.06 18.99
C VAL A 13 0.47 -4.51 20.34
N GLY A 14 1.32 -5.28 21.02
CA GLY A 14 2.16 -4.80 22.12
C GLY A 14 3.55 -4.47 21.58
N LYS A 15 4.06 -3.27 21.91
CA LYS A 15 5.43 -2.76 21.69
C LYS A 15 6.45 -3.86 21.38
N GLY A 16 6.75 -4.04 20.09
CA GLY A 16 7.83 -4.91 19.62
C GLY A 16 8.74 -4.11 18.72
N ASP A 17 9.95 -3.80 19.19
CA ASP A 17 10.98 -3.12 18.39
C ASP A 17 11.58 -4.12 17.39
N PHE A 18 11.13 -4.05 16.13
CA PHE A 18 11.69 -4.89 15.06
C PHE A 18 12.89 -4.22 14.40
N ASN A 19 14.08 -4.68 14.75
CA ASN A 19 15.34 -4.32 14.06
C ASN A 19 15.53 -5.20 12.82
N ILE A 20 15.35 -4.62 11.62
CA ILE A 20 15.69 -5.27 10.35
C ILE A 20 16.93 -4.57 9.79
N ARG A 21 18.04 -5.31 9.71
CA ARG A 21 19.30 -4.87 9.09
C ARG A 21 19.35 -5.36 7.65
N ASN A 22 19.85 -4.55 6.72
CA ASN A 22 20.17 -5.01 5.37
C ASN A 22 21.60 -5.61 5.32
N ALA A 23 21.92 -6.32 4.22
CA ALA A 23 23.18 -7.04 4.04
C ALA A 23 24.43 -6.13 3.98
N SER A 24 24.28 -4.80 3.89
CA SER A 24 25.38 -3.82 3.92
C SER A 24 25.63 -3.22 5.31
N GLY A 25 24.89 -3.64 6.34
CA GLY A 25 25.06 -3.16 7.72
C GLY A 25 24.52 -1.76 7.97
N ALA A 26 23.78 -1.17 7.02
CA ALA A 26 23.17 0.14 7.20
C ALA A 26 21.87 0.01 8.01
N ILE A 27 21.77 0.81 9.08
CA ILE A 27 20.58 0.88 9.93
C ILE A 27 19.50 1.69 9.20
N VAL A 28 18.38 1.05 8.84
CA VAL A 28 17.18 1.71 8.31
C VAL A 28 16.29 2.15 9.48
N GLN A 29 16.77 3.07 10.34
CA GLN A 29 16.01 3.51 11.53
C GLN A 29 15.21 4.80 11.33
N ASP A 30 15.61 5.70 10.44
CA ASP A 30 15.08 7.08 10.51
C ASP A 30 13.74 7.31 9.81
N THR A 31 13.23 6.37 9.01
CA THR A 31 11.94 6.54 8.30
C THR A 31 10.76 5.77 8.90
N LYS A 32 10.97 4.97 9.95
CA LYS A 32 9.91 4.13 10.54
C LYS A 32 9.15 4.82 11.68
N ALA A 33 9.79 5.62 12.54
CA ALA A 33 9.13 6.17 13.73
C ALA A 33 8.11 7.27 13.39
N GLU A 34 8.47 8.24 12.53
CA GLU A 34 7.52 9.22 11.97
C GLU A 34 6.44 8.54 11.11
N GLY A 35 6.79 7.42 10.46
CA GLY A 35 5.87 6.60 9.68
C GLY A 35 4.83 5.85 10.52
N ILE A 36 5.17 5.41 11.74
CA ILE A 36 4.25 4.65 12.60
C ILE A 36 3.16 5.56 13.17
N ALA A 37 3.49 6.74 13.70
CA ALA A 37 2.49 7.66 14.25
C ALA A 37 1.52 8.15 13.16
N ALA A 38 2.04 8.64 12.03
CA ALA A 38 1.21 9.05 10.89
C ALA A 38 0.42 7.87 10.29
N HIS A 39 0.93 6.64 10.37
CA HIS A 39 0.19 5.46 9.95
C HIS A 39 -0.93 5.08 10.91
N THR A 40 -0.67 5.13 12.22
CA THR A 40 -1.69 4.89 13.25
C THR A 40 -2.79 5.93 13.17
N GLU A 41 -2.46 7.23 13.12
CA GLU A 41 -3.44 8.31 12.96
C GLU A 41 -4.29 8.14 11.68
N PHE A 42 -3.65 7.76 10.58
CA PHE A 42 -4.34 7.46 9.33
C PHE A 42 -5.35 6.32 9.51
N ILE A 43 -4.94 5.16 10.06
CA ILE A 43 -5.85 4.03 10.27
C ILE A 43 -6.97 4.38 11.26
N ASP A 44 -6.64 5.03 12.38
CA ASP A 44 -7.60 5.43 13.41
C ASP A 44 -8.68 6.37 12.84
N SER A 45 -8.30 7.26 11.91
CA SER A 45 -9.25 8.15 11.23
C SER A 45 -10.28 7.40 10.37
N LEU A 46 -9.97 6.17 9.94
CA LEU A 46 -10.82 5.35 9.07
C LEU A 46 -11.73 4.41 9.86
N ILE A 47 -11.32 3.95 11.04
CA ILE A 47 -12.05 2.97 11.87
C ILE A 47 -13.56 3.29 11.99
N PRO A 48 -13.98 4.53 12.32
CA PRO A 48 -15.40 4.85 12.48
C PRO A 48 -16.22 4.68 11.19
N LYS A 49 -15.57 4.67 10.03
CA LYS A 49 -16.21 4.62 8.70
C LYS A 49 -16.24 3.20 8.11
N LEU A 50 -15.49 2.26 8.68
CA LEU A 50 -15.38 0.89 8.15
C LEU A 50 -16.71 0.15 8.17
N ALA A 51 -17.51 0.29 9.24
CA ALA A 51 -18.82 -0.35 9.33
C ALA A 51 -19.81 0.14 8.24
N ARG A 52 -19.55 1.30 7.63
CA ARG A 52 -20.44 1.96 6.67
C ARG A 52 -20.11 1.65 5.21
N SER A 53 -18.95 1.06 4.91
CA SER A 53 -18.50 0.90 3.53
C SER A 53 -17.68 -0.37 3.31
N ALA A 54 -18.28 -1.34 2.63
CA ALA A 54 -17.58 -2.54 2.15
C ALA A 54 -16.42 -2.18 1.21
N THR A 55 -16.55 -1.11 0.42
CA THR A 55 -15.46 -0.63 -0.43
C THR A 55 -14.30 -0.12 0.40
N LEU A 56 -14.52 0.67 1.47
CA LEU A 56 -13.43 1.15 2.32
C LEU A 56 -12.68 -0.01 3.00
N ASN A 57 -13.41 -1.05 3.44
CA ASN A 57 -12.77 -2.27 3.96
C ASN A 57 -11.87 -2.92 2.92
N ALA A 58 -12.37 -3.11 1.69
CA ALA A 58 -11.55 -3.68 0.61
C ALA A 58 -10.30 -2.85 0.29
N LEU A 59 -10.37 -1.51 0.38
CA LEU A 59 -9.18 -0.67 0.19
C LEU A 59 -8.14 -0.89 1.30
N LEU A 60 -8.58 -1.06 2.55
CA LEU A 60 -7.68 -1.37 3.66
C LEU A 60 -7.11 -2.78 3.60
N ASP A 61 -7.91 -3.76 3.16
CA ASP A 61 -7.46 -5.14 2.95
C ASP A 61 -6.35 -5.21 1.90
N SER A 62 -6.38 -4.35 0.88
CA SER A 62 -5.25 -4.19 -0.06
C SER A 62 -4.11 -3.36 0.53
N TYR A 63 -4.39 -2.33 1.34
CA TYR A 63 -3.34 -1.46 1.88
C TYR A 63 -2.44 -2.14 2.94
N ASN A 64 -3.03 -2.93 3.84
CA ASN A 64 -2.30 -3.61 4.92
C ASN A 64 -1.16 -4.54 4.45
N PRO A 65 -1.37 -5.45 3.46
CA PRO A 65 -0.28 -6.27 2.93
C PRO A 65 0.76 -5.45 2.17
N ALA A 66 0.40 -4.30 1.61
CA ALA A 66 1.37 -3.40 0.98
C ALA A 66 2.42 -2.88 1.97
N VAL A 67 1.98 -2.56 3.20
CA VAL A 67 2.85 -2.01 4.25
C VAL A 67 3.65 -3.11 4.97
N THR A 68 3.10 -4.32 5.05
CA THR A 68 3.73 -5.45 5.78
C THR A 68 4.55 -6.39 4.87
N GLY A 69 4.29 -6.41 3.56
CA GLY A 69 4.89 -7.31 2.57
C GLY A 69 5.63 -6.57 1.45
N PRO A 70 6.96 -6.35 1.56
CA PRO A 70 7.70 -5.51 0.60
C PRO A 70 7.78 -6.11 -0.81
N ALA A 71 7.67 -7.43 -0.96
CA ALA A 71 7.86 -8.10 -2.23
C ALA A 71 6.76 -7.81 -3.27
N ASN A 72 5.54 -7.48 -2.84
CA ASN A 72 4.39 -7.23 -3.72
C ASN A 72 3.73 -5.88 -3.43
N GLU A 73 4.46 -4.98 -2.78
CA GLU A 73 3.91 -3.74 -2.26
C GLU A 73 3.21 -2.91 -3.35
N LEU A 74 3.86 -2.69 -4.50
CA LEU A 74 3.27 -1.90 -5.58
C LEU A 74 2.05 -2.59 -6.23
N VAL A 75 1.97 -3.92 -6.17
CA VAL A 75 0.78 -4.66 -6.61
C VAL A 75 -0.39 -4.32 -5.71
N HIS A 76 -0.21 -4.44 -4.41
CA HIS A 76 -1.24 -4.15 -3.41
C HIS A 76 -1.68 -2.67 -3.42
N LEU A 77 -0.73 -1.74 -3.57
CA LEU A 77 -1.08 -0.32 -3.72
C LEU A 77 -1.86 -0.04 -5.02
N TYR A 78 -1.64 -0.82 -6.07
CA TYR A 78 -2.39 -0.70 -7.32
C TYR A 78 -3.80 -1.27 -7.23
N GLU A 79 -4.02 -2.33 -6.44
CA GLU A 79 -5.36 -2.90 -6.21
C GLU A 79 -6.34 -1.87 -5.63
N ILE A 80 -5.86 -0.94 -4.79
CA ILE A 80 -6.65 0.20 -4.28
C ILE A 80 -7.20 1.04 -5.45
N ARG A 81 -6.35 1.34 -6.43
CA ARG A 81 -6.74 2.08 -7.64
C ARG A 81 -7.78 1.30 -8.44
N GLU A 82 -7.57 0.00 -8.64
CA GLU A 82 -8.51 -0.86 -9.39
C GLU A 82 -9.86 -0.96 -8.67
N ALA A 83 -9.86 -1.10 -7.35
CA ALA A 83 -11.08 -1.15 -6.54
C ALA A 83 -11.88 0.15 -6.65
N LEU A 84 -11.22 1.31 -6.59
CA LEU A 84 -11.86 2.62 -6.76
C LEU A 84 -12.37 2.82 -8.20
N ALA A 85 -11.59 2.46 -9.20
CA ALA A 85 -12.03 2.50 -10.60
C ALA A 85 -13.28 1.63 -10.79
N LYS A 86 -13.28 0.40 -10.24
CA LYS A 86 -14.44 -0.48 -10.29
C LYS A 86 -15.66 0.11 -9.56
N HIS A 87 -15.47 0.69 -8.38
CA HIS A 87 -16.54 1.30 -7.59
C HIS A 87 -17.23 2.46 -8.34
N TYR A 88 -16.44 3.33 -8.97
CA TYR A 88 -16.97 4.51 -9.68
C TYR A 88 -17.25 4.28 -11.17
N GLY A 89 -17.03 3.08 -11.71
CA GLY A 89 -17.27 2.78 -13.13
C GLY A 89 -16.16 3.23 -14.09
N GLY A 90 -14.96 3.51 -13.58
CA GLY A 90 -13.75 3.72 -14.37
C GLY A 90 -12.80 4.77 -13.79
N ASP A 91 -11.57 4.81 -14.31
CA ASP A 91 -10.51 5.72 -13.87
C ASP A 91 -10.88 7.21 -13.98
N ALA A 92 -11.58 7.58 -15.06
CA ALA A 92 -11.97 8.97 -15.27
C ALA A 92 -12.98 9.43 -14.20
N GLU A 93 -13.97 8.58 -13.93
CA GLU A 93 -15.04 8.88 -12.97
C GLU A 93 -14.53 8.81 -11.53
N ALA A 94 -13.72 7.82 -11.18
CA ALA A 94 -13.08 7.73 -9.87
C ALA A 94 -12.27 8.99 -9.54
N ARG A 95 -11.40 9.43 -10.46
CA ARG A 95 -10.61 10.65 -10.26
C ARG A 95 -11.48 11.89 -10.13
N ARG A 96 -12.51 12.01 -10.97
CA ARG A 96 -13.43 13.16 -10.95
C ARG A 96 -14.17 13.24 -9.61
N LYS A 97 -14.70 12.10 -9.14
CA LYS A 97 -15.41 12.00 -7.86
C LYS A 97 -14.49 12.29 -6.69
N LEU A 98 -13.29 11.71 -6.68
CA LEU A 98 -12.33 11.84 -5.57
C LEU A 98 -11.48 13.12 -5.61
N GLY A 99 -11.61 13.96 -6.65
CA GLY A 99 -10.78 15.16 -6.81
C GLY A 99 -9.28 14.86 -7.02
N ILE A 100 -8.96 13.69 -7.58
CA ILE A 100 -7.57 13.22 -7.72
C ILE A 100 -6.98 13.67 -9.05
N ARG A 101 -5.80 14.31 -8.98
CA ARG A 101 -5.06 14.75 -10.17
C ARG A 101 -4.59 13.55 -10.99
N TRP A 102 -4.68 13.68 -12.33
CA TRP A 102 -4.21 12.67 -13.28
C TRP A 102 -2.77 12.23 -13.03
N LYS A 103 -1.88 13.16 -12.66
CA LYS A 103 -0.46 12.88 -12.42
C LYS A 103 -0.23 11.80 -11.36
N GLY A 104 -0.90 11.88 -10.20
CA GLY A 104 -0.75 10.90 -9.13
C GLY A 104 -1.31 9.54 -9.52
N TRP A 105 -2.50 9.53 -10.12
CA TRP A 105 -3.14 8.31 -10.62
C TRP A 105 -2.28 7.57 -11.67
N LYS A 106 -1.76 8.32 -12.65
CA LYS A 106 -0.86 7.79 -13.69
C LYS A 106 0.45 7.29 -13.08
N ARG A 107 1.02 8.03 -12.12
CA ARG A 107 2.29 7.68 -11.48
C ARG A 107 2.23 6.35 -10.74
N LEU A 108 1.17 6.14 -9.95
CA LEU A 108 0.94 4.85 -9.29
C LEU A 108 0.80 3.70 -10.30
N GLY A 109 0.11 3.96 -11.42
CA GLY A 109 0.04 2.97 -12.51
C GLY A 109 1.38 2.64 -13.14
N TYR A 110 2.18 3.67 -13.44
CA TYR A 110 3.51 3.49 -14.00
C TYR A 110 4.39 2.64 -13.08
N LEU A 111 4.44 2.96 -11.78
CA LEU A 111 5.26 2.22 -10.81
C LEU A 111 4.83 0.76 -10.69
N ALA A 112 3.52 0.49 -10.69
CA ALA A 112 3.01 -0.87 -10.54
C ALA A 112 3.13 -1.72 -11.82
N ASN A 113 2.96 -1.11 -13.00
CA ASN A 113 2.74 -1.86 -14.25
C ASN A 113 3.83 -1.69 -15.30
N ASP A 114 4.45 -0.51 -15.39
CA ASP A 114 5.30 -0.14 -16.54
C ASP A 114 6.78 -0.02 -16.15
N ALA A 115 7.06 0.30 -14.89
CA ALA A 115 8.41 0.36 -14.38
C ALA A 115 8.97 -1.06 -14.23
N SER A 116 10.24 -1.25 -14.61
CA SER A 116 10.96 -2.53 -14.48
C SER A 116 11.30 -2.85 -13.01
N LEU A 117 10.28 -2.98 -12.17
CA LEU A 117 10.39 -3.15 -10.72
C LEU A 117 10.03 -4.58 -10.32
N LYS A 118 10.85 -5.16 -9.44
CA LYS A 118 10.59 -6.47 -8.85
C LYS A 118 9.34 -6.48 -7.98
N GLU A 119 8.95 -5.35 -7.42
CA GLU A 119 7.77 -5.21 -6.56
C GLU A 119 6.48 -4.97 -7.37
N GLY A 120 6.61 -4.70 -8.68
CA GLY A 120 5.49 -4.44 -9.60
C GLY A 120 4.76 -5.72 -10.08
N ARG A 121 3.67 -5.50 -10.82
CA ARG A 121 2.70 -6.51 -11.28
C ARG A 121 3.11 -7.21 -12.59
N HIS A 122 3.92 -6.57 -13.43
CA HIS A 122 4.28 -7.09 -14.75
C HIS A 122 5.75 -7.49 -14.87
N ARG A 123 6.25 -8.23 -13.88
CA ARG A 123 7.64 -8.73 -13.80
C ARG A 123 8.08 -9.48 -15.06
N GLY A 124 7.19 -10.28 -15.66
CA GLY A 124 7.49 -11.09 -16.85
C GLY A 124 7.61 -10.31 -18.17
N ARG A 125 7.34 -9.00 -18.19
CA ARG A 125 7.45 -8.17 -19.41
C ARG A 125 8.78 -7.43 -19.55
N HIS A 126 9.64 -7.46 -18.54
CA HIS A 126 10.92 -6.75 -18.53
C HIS A 126 12.07 -7.75 -18.38
N SER A 127 13.13 -7.59 -19.18
CA SER A 127 14.31 -8.46 -19.17
C SER A 127 15.21 -8.23 -17.95
N GLU A 128 15.23 -7.00 -17.42
CA GLU A 128 16.04 -6.62 -16.25
C GLU A 128 15.15 -5.90 -15.23
N LEU A 129 14.91 -6.57 -14.09
CA LEU A 129 14.13 -6.01 -12.99
C LEU A 129 15.07 -5.48 -11.90
N ARG A 130 14.88 -4.22 -11.50
CA ARG A 130 15.53 -3.65 -10.31
C ARG A 130 14.55 -3.63 -9.13
N HIS A 131 15.08 -3.49 -7.93
CA HIS A 131 14.24 -3.16 -6.78
C HIS A 131 13.75 -1.70 -6.89
N ALA A 132 12.54 -1.45 -6.42
CA ALA A 132 12.04 -0.10 -6.20
C ALA A 132 12.94 0.64 -5.20
N THR A 133 13.18 1.91 -5.46
CA THR A 133 13.86 2.78 -4.49
C THR A 133 12.94 3.10 -3.32
N VAL A 134 13.50 3.53 -2.20
CA VAL A 134 12.72 3.97 -1.03
C VAL A 134 11.77 5.12 -1.40
N ASP A 135 12.24 6.07 -2.22
CA ASP A 135 11.44 7.22 -2.65
C ASP A 135 10.27 6.82 -3.56
N GLU A 136 10.46 5.82 -4.43
CA GLU A 136 9.37 5.31 -5.29
C GLU A 136 8.30 4.59 -4.47
N LEU A 137 8.69 3.83 -3.45
CA LEU A 137 7.75 3.20 -2.54
C LEU A 137 7.02 4.24 -1.68
N ASP A 138 7.74 5.23 -1.16
CA ASP A 138 7.14 6.33 -0.40
C ASP A 138 6.16 7.16 -1.24
N GLU A 139 6.51 7.47 -2.48
CA GLU A 139 5.62 8.15 -3.43
C GLU A 139 4.34 7.33 -3.68
N ALA A 140 4.48 6.02 -3.94
CA ALA A 140 3.34 5.14 -4.15
C ALA A 140 2.43 5.06 -2.92
N ARG A 141 3.00 4.90 -1.72
CA ARG A 141 2.27 4.89 -0.45
C ARG A 141 1.50 6.20 -0.24
N LYS A 142 2.14 7.35 -0.45
CA LYS A 142 1.51 8.67 -0.31
C LYS A 142 0.34 8.85 -1.27
N ILE A 143 0.48 8.40 -2.52
CA ILE A 143 -0.61 8.43 -3.49
C ILE A 143 -1.76 7.53 -3.02
N ALA A 144 -1.47 6.29 -2.61
CA ALA A 144 -2.48 5.34 -2.17
C ALA A 144 -3.24 5.81 -0.91
N ARG A 145 -2.54 6.34 0.10
CA ARG A 145 -3.18 6.94 1.30
C ARG A 145 -4.14 8.05 0.90
N ARG A 146 -3.71 8.97 0.03
CA ARG A 146 -4.57 10.05 -0.46
C ARG A 146 -5.82 9.54 -1.19
N LEU A 147 -5.73 8.43 -1.91
CA LEU A 147 -6.89 7.80 -2.53
C LEU A 147 -7.89 7.28 -1.48
N ILE A 148 -7.39 6.59 -0.45
CA ILE A 148 -8.21 6.06 0.63
C ILE A 148 -8.86 7.19 1.43
N GLU A 149 -8.10 8.22 1.80
CA GLU A 149 -8.60 9.41 2.51
C GLU A 149 -9.68 10.13 1.69
N ALA A 150 -9.42 10.35 0.40
CA ALA A 150 -10.39 11.00 -0.47
C ALA A 150 -11.70 10.21 -0.56
N PHE A 151 -11.63 8.88 -0.61
CA PHE A 151 -12.82 8.03 -0.60
C PHE A 151 -13.53 8.08 0.76
N ALA A 152 -12.78 7.91 1.84
CA ALA A 152 -13.32 7.93 3.20
C ALA A 152 -13.97 9.29 3.56
N ASN A 153 -13.52 10.40 2.98
CA ASN A 153 -14.13 11.72 3.18
C ASN A 153 -15.49 11.88 2.47
N GLN A 154 -15.90 10.92 1.64
CA GLN A 154 -17.23 10.89 1.01
C GLN A 154 -18.24 10.03 1.76
N LEU A 155 -17.82 9.36 2.86
CA LEU A 155 -18.65 8.49 3.68
C LEU A 155 -19.19 9.21 4.92
#